data_AF-A0A914Q7N7-F1
#
_entry.id   AF-A0A914Q7N7-F1
#
_cell.length_a   1.000
_cell.length_b   1.000
_cell.length_c   1.000
_cell.angle_alpha   90.00
_cell.angle_beta   90.00
_cell.angle_gamma   90.00
#
_symmetry.space_group_name_H-M   'P 1'
#
loop_
_entity.id
_entity.type
_entity.pdbx_description
1 polymer ?
#
loop_
_entity_poly.entity_id
_entity_poly.type
_entity_poly.pdbx_seq_one_letter_code
_entity_poly.pdbx_strand_id
1 'polypeptide(L)'
;MFNDKIHFSNVFCIPNNTVKCLPALIPYDYYLFHSASKYKLSACAIPKCMSTIITSFMCLLHDEKSFREANLNFTNNFWNTRFCINKNENKYVKDILNSANTTIDKWKFFSIVRDPLDRFLSAFVHFCVTDKHDCYGCKNDNVTCVLEKTFQQAQNYASGEKDFNGYPLDMHIFPQNWYVKLLSGLVLA
;
A
#
# COMPACT_ATOMS: atom_id res chain seq x y z
N MET A 1 -24.26 -4.92 31.04
CA MET A 1 -22.98 -5.14 31.74
C MET A 1 -21.88 -5.28 30.68
N PHE A 2 -21.58 -4.17 30.00
CA PHE A 2 -20.34 -3.90 29.29
C PHE A 2 -20.14 -2.41 29.52
N ASN A 3 -19.18 -2.09 30.38
CA ASN A 3 -18.98 -0.72 30.82
C ASN A 3 -18.06 -0.06 29.78
N ASP A 4 -18.68 0.75 28.92
CA ASP A 4 -18.00 1.62 27.99
C ASP A 4 -17.09 2.59 28.75
N LYS A 5 -15.79 2.53 28.46
CA LYS A 5 -14.83 3.65 28.52
C LYS A 5 -13.49 3.19 27.93
N ILE A 6 -13.48 2.87 26.64
CA ILE A 6 -12.23 2.94 25.87
C ILE A 6 -12.00 4.43 25.59
N HIS A 7 -11.28 5.09 26.48
CA HIS A 7 -10.70 6.39 26.18
C HIS A 7 -9.68 6.19 25.06
N PHE A 8 -10.05 6.53 23.82
CA PHE A 8 -9.08 6.71 22.75
C PHE A 8 -8.26 7.97 23.05
N SER A 9 -7.23 7.83 23.88
CA SER A 9 -6.17 8.82 23.98
C SER A 9 -5.42 8.85 22.64
N ASN A 10 -5.30 10.04 22.04
CA ASN A 10 -4.50 10.31 20.84
C ASN A 10 -3.01 10.01 21.07
N VAL A 11 -2.61 8.74 21.13
CA VAL A 11 -1.19 8.35 21.19
C VAL A 11 -0.96 7.08 20.38
N PHE A 12 -0.64 7.23 19.10
CA PHE A 12 -0.11 6.14 18.30
C PHE A 12 1.38 5.98 18.64
N CYS A 13 1.63 5.02 19.53
CA CYS A 13 2.90 4.64 20.15
C CYS A 13 3.37 5.56 21.30
N ILE A 14 3.36 5.02 22.52
CA ILE A 14 4.01 5.61 23.69
C ILE A 14 5.42 5.03 23.73
N PRO A 15 6.46 5.78 23.31
CA PRO A 15 7.82 5.30 23.44
C PRO A 15 8.15 5.12 24.92
N ASN A 16 8.69 3.96 25.28
CA ASN A 16 9.28 3.72 26.58
C ASN A 16 10.73 3.26 26.39
N ASN A 17 11.44 2.98 27.48
CA ASN A 17 12.85 2.57 27.42
C ASN A 17 13.10 1.25 26.65
N THR A 18 12.06 0.47 26.31
CA THR A 18 12.17 -0.84 25.66
C THR A 18 11.56 -0.89 24.25
N VAL A 19 10.62 -0.01 23.90
CA VAL A 19 9.91 0.00 22.61
C VAL A 19 10.05 1.36 21.95
N LYS A 20 10.89 1.43 20.91
CA LYS A 20 10.94 2.57 19.99
C LYS A 20 9.83 2.45 18.96
N CYS A 21 9.05 3.52 18.81
CA CYS A 21 8.03 3.64 17.79
C CYS A 21 8.62 3.51 16.39
N LEU A 22 7.83 2.96 15.45
CA LEU A 22 8.21 2.98 14.04
C LEU A 22 8.25 4.43 13.54
N PRO A 23 9.30 4.83 12.82
CA PRO A 23 9.35 6.14 12.22
C PRO A 23 8.27 6.28 11.13
N ALA A 24 7.70 7.48 11.02
CA ALA A 24 6.77 7.80 9.96
C ALA A 24 7.51 8.01 8.62
N LEU A 25 6.79 7.79 7.51
CA LEU A 25 7.23 8.17 6.17
C LEU A 25 8.57 7.57 5.71
N ILE A 26 8.93 6.37 6.18
CA ILE A 26 10.04 5.63 5.57
C ILE A 26 9.58 5.16 4.19
N PRO A 27 10.25 5.55 3.09
CA PRO A 27 9.83 5.14 1.76
C PRO A 27 9.97 3.63 1.62
N TYR A 28 8.88 2.93 1.31
CA TYR A 28 8.90 1.53 0.94
C TYR A 28 8.80 1.42 -0.58
N ASP A 29 9.76 0.79 -1.25
CA ASP A 29 9.89 0.80 -2.72
C ASP A 29 8.86 -0.06 -3.49
N TYR A 30 7.69 -0.28 -2.89
CA TYR A 30 6.58 -1.06 -3.43
C TYR A 30 5.30 -0.23 -3.51
N TYR A 31 5.31 0.85 -4.30
CA TYR A 31 4.12 1.61 -4.64
C TYR A 31 3.94 1.68 -6.15
N LEU A 32 2.67 1.69 -6.56
CA LEU A 32 2.30 1.74 -7.96
C LEU A 32 1.25 2.82 -8.14
N PHE A 33 1.61 3.84 -8.93
CA PHE A 33 0.67 4.85 -9.36
C PHE A 33 0.01 4.40 -10.66
N HIS A 34 -1.31 4.44 -10.69
CA HIS A 34 -2.09 4.28 -11.90
C HIS A 34 -2.52 5.65 -12.42
N SER A 35 -2.32 5.95 -13.69
CA SER A 35 -2.63 7.26 -14.28
C SER A 35 -3.75 7.18 -15.31
N ALA A 36 -4.61 8.19 -15.33
CA ALA A 36 -5.63 8.39 -16.34
C ALA A 36 -5.49 9.80 -16.91
N SER A 37 -4.60 9.94 -17.91
CA SER A 37 -4.18 11.25 -18.43
C SER A 37 -5.33 12.09 -18.99
N LYS A 38 -6.35 11.46 -19.57
CA LYS A 38 -7.59 12.12 -20.04
C LYS A 38 -8.26 12.95 -18.95
N TYR A 39 -8.17 12.49 -17.70
CA TYR A 39 -8.80 13.12 -16.53
C TYR A 39 -7.81 13.86 -15.63
N LYS A 40 -6.50 13.85 -15.97
CA LYS A 40 -5.41 14.37 -15.13
C LYS A 40 -5.49 13.84 -13.69
N LEU A 41 -5.80 12.55 -13.58
CA LEU A 41 -6.03 11.86 -12.31
C LEU A 41 -5.01 10.73 -12.15
N SER A 42 -4.46 10.58 -10.96
CA SER A 42 -3.64 9.43 -10.60
C SER A 42 -3.94 8.92 -9.20
N ALA A 43 -3.89 7.60 -9.04
CA ALA A 43 -4.12 6.93 -7.78
C ALA A 43 -2.90 6.11 -7.36
N CYS A 44 -2.45 6.24 -6.12
CA CYS A 44 -1.51 5.28 -5.53
C CYS A 44 -2.30 4.08 -4.99
N ALA A 45 -2.03 2.89 -5.52
CA ALA A 45 -2.64 1.65 -5.08
C ALA A 45 -1.86 1.05 -3.89
N ILE A 46 -2.25 1.42 -2.66
CA ILE A 46 -1.64 0.86 -1.44
C ILE A 46 -2.18 -0.57 -1.22
N PRO A 47 -1.31 -1.58 -1.04
CA PRO A 47 -1.74 -2.95 -0.85
C PRO A 47 -2.74 -3.11 0.31
N LYS A 48 -3.78 -3.92 0.08
CA LYS A 48 -4.93 -4.18 0.97
C LYS A 48 -5.81 -2.95 1.31
N CYS A 49 -5.58 -1.82 0.66
CA CYS A 49 -6.43 -0.63 0.73
C CYS A 49 -7.26 -0.45 -0.55
N MET A 50 -8.05 -1.48 -0.88
CA MET A 50 -8.80 -1.54 -2.15
C MET A 50 -7.91 -1.42 -3.40
N SER A 51 -6.63 -1.80 -3.32
CA SER A 51 -5.67 -1.66 -4.43
C SER A 51 -6.15 -2.29 -5.73
N THR A 52 -6.73 -3.50 -5.70
CA THR A 52 -7.26 -4.18 -6.90
C THR A 52 -8.39 -3.39 -7.56
N ILE A 53 -9.26 -2.76 -6.76
CA ILE A 53 -10.34 -1.92 -7.27
C ILE A 53 -9.76 -0.65 -7.89
N ILE A 54 -8.80 0.01 -7.21
CA ILE A 54 -8.11 1.20 -7.74
C ILE A 54 -7.43 0.88 -9.07
N THR A 55 -6.66 -0.21 -9.15
CA THR A 55 -5.98 -0.66 -10.37
C THR A 55 -6.98 -0.83 -11.53
N SER A 56 -8.10 -1.50 -11.27
CA SER A 56 -9.13 -1.76 -12.29
C SER A 56 -9.89 -0.49 -12.70
N PHE A 57 -10.24 0.35 -11.72
CA PHE A 57 -10.90 1.62 -11.94
C PHE A 57 -10.03 2.59 -12.76
N MET A 58 -8.76 2.72 -12.41
CA MET A 58 -7.84 3.59 -13.15
C MET A 58 -7.51 3.02 -14.54
N CYS A 59 -7.52 1.70 -14.72
CA CYS A 59 -7.40 1.08 -16.04
C CYS A 59 -8.62 1.39 -16.94
N LEU A 60 -9.84 1.30 -16.39
CA LEU A 60 -11.07 1.74 -17.07
C LEU A 60 -11.00 3.23 -17.46
N LEU A 61 -10.52 4.10 -16.57
CA LEU A 61 -10.39 5.53 -16.89
C LEU A 61 -9.28 5.84 -17.89
N HIS A 62 -8.25 5.00 -17.97
CA HIS A 62 -7.16 5.16 -18.91
C HIS A 62 -7.60 4.84 -20.35
N ASP A 63 -8.27 3.70 -20.54
CA ASP A 63 -8.79 3.27 -21.84
C ASP A 63 -10.13 2.55 -21.69
N GLU A 64 -11.20 3.35 -21.60
CA GLU A 64 -12.55 2.85 -21.39
C GLU A 64 -13.02 1.92 -22.51
N LYS A 65 -12.67 2.25 -23.76
CA LYS A 65 -13.12 1.50 -24.93
C LYS A 65 -12.55 0.09 -24.89
N SER A 66 -11.23 -0.04 -24.81
CA SER A 66 -10.58 -1.35 -24.81
C SER A 66 -10.92 -2.16 -23.56
N PHE A 67 -11.10 -1.50 -22.40
CA PHE A 67 -11.51 -2.18 -21.17
C PHE A 67 -12.90 -2.81 -21.29
N ARG A 68 -13.87 -2.08 -21.89
CA ARG A 68 -15.23 -2.59 -22.10
C ARG A 68 -15.29 -3.67 -23.19
N GLU A 69 -14.53 -3.51 -24.28
CA GLU A 69 -14.45 -4.49 -25.36
C GLU A 69 -13.84 -5.82 -24.89
N ALA A 70 -12.92 -5.79 -23.93
CA ALA A 70 -12.36 -6.99 -23.31
C ALA A 70 -13.33 -7.70 -22.34
N ASN A 71 -14.55 -7.18 -22.14
CA ASN A 71 -15.56 -7.70 -21.20
C ASN A 71 -15.02 -7.88 -19.77
N LEU A 72 -14.14 -6.96 -19.35
CA LEU A 72 -13.55 -6.94 -18.01
C LEU A 72 -14.44 -6.19 -17.02
N ASN A 73 -14.36 -6.57 -15.76
CA ASN A 73 -15.00 -5.94 -14.63
C ASN A 73 -13.97 -5.74 -13.49
N PHE A 74 -14.39 -5.06 -12.42
CA PHE A 74 -13.48 -4.76 -11.31
C PHE A 74 -13.02 -5.98 -10.49
N THR A 75 -13.65 -7.13 -10.70
CA THR A 75 -13.39 -8.38 -9.95
C THR A 75 -12.63 -9.45 -10.74
N ASN A 76 -12.55 -9.33 -12.07
CA ASN A 76 -11.87 -10.31 -12.94
C ASN A 76 -10.56 -9.78 -13.55
N ASN A 77 -10.15 -8.56 -13.20
CA ASN A 77 -8.89 -7.95 -13.58
C ASN A 77 -7.81 -8.26 -12.53
N PHE A 78 -7.35 -9.51 -12.53
CA PHE A 78 -6.37 -10.01 -11.55
C PHE A 78 -4.98 -9.39 -11.74
N TRP A 79 -4.18 -9.33 -10.67
CA TRP A 79 -2.87 -8.69 -10.66
C TRP A 79 -1.92 -9.21 -11.75
N ASN A 80 -1.92 -10.52 -12.01
CA ASN A 80 -1.04 -11.19 -12.97
C ASN A 80 -1.53 -11.13 -14.42
N THR A 81 -2.81 -10.84 -14.66
CA THR A 81 -3.40 -10.77 -16.01
C THR A 81 -4.01 -9.40 -16.29
N ARG A 82 -3.59 -8.37 -15.54
CA ARG A 82 -4.24 -7.06 -15.58
C ARG A 82 -4.05 -6.39 -16.93
N PHE A 83 -5.15 -5.90 -17.50
CA PHE A 83 -5.19 -5.42 -18.88
C PHE A 83 -4.30 -4.20 -19.16
N CYS A 84 -4.15 -3.32 -18.16
CA CYS A 84 -3.34 -2.11 -18.26
C CYS A 84 -1.91 -2.26 -17.73
N ILE A 85 -1.41 -3.49 -17.52
CA ILE A 85 -0.04 -3.72 -17.07
C ILE A 85 0.95 -2.96 -17.95
N ASN A 86 1.87 -2.21 -17.34
CA ASN A 86 2.86 -1.37 -18.03
C ASN A 86 2.30 -0.31 -19.00
N LYS A 87 0.98 -0.07 -19.03
CA LYS A 87 0.36 0.96 -19.90
C LYS A 87 0.07 2.24 -19.12
N ASN A 88 -0.51 2.11 -17.94
CA ASN A 88 -0.90 3.23 -17.09
C ASN A 88 -0.21 3.22 -15.73
N GLU A 89 0.83 2.41 -15.60
CA GLU A 89 1.53 2.13 -14.36
C GLU A 89 2.82 2.93 -14.28
N ASN A 90 3.01 3.62 -13.15
CA ASN A 90 4.11 4.53 -12.94
C ASN A 90 4.71 4.29 -11.57
N LYS A 91 6.04 4.22 -11.52
CA LYS A 91 6.73 4.09 -10.24
C LYS A 91 6.75 5.43 -9.52
N TYR A 92 7.00 6.54 -10.22
CA TYR A 92 7.09 7.86 -9.60
C TYR A 92 6.10 8.87 -10.18
N VAL A 93 5.67 9.83 -9.36
CA VAL A 93 4.83 10.96 -9.80
C VAL A 93 5.49 11.73 -10.96
N LYS A 94 6.82 11.92 -10.91
CA LYS A 94 7.57 12.58 -11.98
C LYS A 94 7.42 11.88 -13.34
N ASP A 95 7.25 10.56 -13.37
CA ASP A 95 7.11 9.80 -14.63
C ASP A 95 5.78 10.15 -15.31
N ILE A 96 4.73 10.32 -14.50
CA ILE A 96 3.40 10.78 -14.94
C ILE A 96 3.49 12.22 -15.47
N LEU A 97 4.14 13.12 -14.74
CA LEU A 97 4.26 14.52 -15.13
C LEU A 97 5.08 14.71 -16.40
N ASN A 98 6.19 13.97 -16.52
CA ASN A 98 7.06 14.02 -17.69
C ASN A 98 6.36 13.44 -18.92
N SER A 99 5.72 12.27 -18.81
CA SER A 99 5.01 11.63 -19.93
C SER A 99 3.83 12.47 -20.44
N ALA A 100 3.18 13.22 -19.55
CA ALA A 100 2.08 14.11 -19.90
C ALA A 100 2.51 15.57 -20.18
N ASN A 101 3.81 15.87 -20.15
CA ASN A 101 4.37 17.23 -20.33
C ASN A 101 3.61 18.30 -19.53
N THR A 102 3.50 18.08 -18.22
CA THR A 102 2.60 18.84 -17.33
C THR A 102 3.21 19.01 -15.94
N THR A 103 2.60 19.88 -15.16
CA THR A 103 2.99 20.21 -13.79
C THR A 103 2.05 19.56 -12.76
N ILE A 104 2.53 19.43 -11.52
CA ILE A 104 1.82 18.72 -10.44
C ILE A 104 0.48 19.35 -10.07
N ASP A 105 0.36 20.67 -10.15
CA ASP A 105 -0.85 21.46 -9.84
C ASP A 105 -2.02 21.16 -10.80
N LYS A 106 -1.72 20.68 -12.00
CA LYS A 106 -2.73 20.32 -13.00
C LYS A 106 -3.33 18.93 -12.79
N TRP A 107 -2.77 18.15 -11.86
CA TRP A 107 -3.16 16.78 -11.60
C TRP A 107 -3.77 16.61 -10.21
N LYS A 108 -4.70 15.66 -10.11
CA LYS A 108 -5.22 15.19 -8.83
C LYS A 108 -4.60 13.85 -8.51
N PHE A 109 -3.92 13.79 -7.37
CA PHE A 109 -3.36 12.57 -6.81
C PHE A 109 -4.19 12.17 -5.62
N PHE A 110 -4.56 10.90 -5.55
CA PHE A 110 -5.27 10.36 -4.40
C PHE A 110 -4.77 8.98 -4.04
N SER A 111 -5.11 8.56 -2.84
CA SER A 111 -5.01 7.17 -2.41
C SER A 111 -6.15 6.88 -1.47
N ILE A 112 -6.54 5.63 -1.37
CA ILE A 112 -7.49 5.16 -0.37
C ILE A 112 -6.66 4.53 0.73
N VAL A 113 -6.85 5.01 1.95
CA VAL A 113 -6.32 4.37 3.15
C VAL A 113 -7.42 3.54 3.81
N ARG A 114 -7.01 2.52 4.55
CA ARG A 114 -7.93 1.65 5.30
C ARG A 114 -7.60 1.74 6.79
N ASP A 115 -8.56 1.38 7.64
CA ASP A 115 -8.26 1.17 9.04
C ASP A 115 -7.07 0.18 9.18
N PRO A 116 -6.04 0.51 9.99
CA PRO A 116 -4.84 -0.33 10.12
C PRO A 116 -5.14 -1.77 10.58
N LEU A 117 -6.13 -1.97 11.46
CA LEU A 117 -6.50 -3.29 11.97
C LEU A 117 -7.15 -4.12 10.86
N ASP A 118 -8.12 -3.54 10.14
CA ASP A 118 -8.77 -4.22 9.02
C ASP A 118 -7.79 -4.57 7.89
N ARG A 119 -6.85 -3.66 7.62
CA ARG A 119 -5.79 -3.89 6.63
C ARG A 119 -4.88 -5.05 7.05
N PHE A 120 -4.46 -5.06 8.32
CA PHE A 120 -3.67 -6.15 8.89
C PHE A 120 -4.43 -7.48 8.77
N LEU A 121 -5.69 -7.54 9.19
CA LEU A 121 -6.51 -8.76 9.10
C LEU A 121 -6.64 -9.25 7.65
N SER A 122 -6.85 -8.34 6.70
CA SER A 122 -6.94 -8.69 5.28
C SER A 122 -5.63 -9.27 4.73
N ALA A 123 -4.47 -8.78 5.18
CA ALA A 123 -3.17 -9.32 4.83
C ALA A 123 -2.92 -10.67 5.50
N PHE A 124 -3.16 -10.76 6.80
CA PHE A 124 -2.99 -11.97 7.60
C PHE A 124 -3.84 -13.14 7.06
N VAL A 125 -5.13 -12.91 6.83
CA VAL A 125 -6.03 -13.95 6.29
C VAL A 125 -5.59 -14.39 4.89
N HIS A 126 -5.15 -13.47 4.04
CA HIS A 126 -4.68 -13.80 2.70
C HIS A 126 -3.42 -14.66 2.76
N PHE A 127 -2.36 -14.16 3.42
CA PHE A 127 -1.05 -14.79 3.36
C PHE A 127 -0.91 -15.98 4.32
N CYS A 128 -1.43 -15.89 5.54
CA CYS A 128 -1.21 -16.91 6.57
C CYS A 128 -2.26 -18.01 6.56
N VAL A 129 -3.52 -17.63 6.41
CA VAL A 129 -4.64 -18.57 6.55
C VAL A 129 -4.99 -19.20 5.20
N THR A 130 -5.18 -18.38 4.16
CA THR A 130 -5.70 -18.82 2.86
C THR A 130 -4.58 -19.43 2.01
N ASP A 131 -3.54 -18.66 1.74
CA ASP A 131 -2.43 -19.07 0.85
C ASP A 131 -1.38 -19.91 1.57
N LYS A 132 -1.44 -19.96 2.91
CA LYS A 132 -0.50 -20.71 3.78
C LYS A 132 0.97 -20.44 3.46
N HIS A 133 1.29 -19.19 3.15
CA HIS A 133 2.68 -18.74 3.04
C HIS A 133 3.40 -18.88 4.38
N ASP A 134 4.73 -18.86 4.33
CA ASP A 134 5.55 -18.80 5.53
C ASP A 134 5.35 -17.44 6.22
N CYS A 135 4.45 -17.40 7.19
CA CYS A 135 4.10 -16.21 7.96
C CYS A 135 5.13 -15.91 9.04
N TYR A 136 6.34 -15.60 8.60
CA TYR A 136 7.52 -15.38 9.44
C TYR A 136 7.87 -16.60 10.32
N GLY A 137 7.53 -17.81 9.88
CA GLY A 137 7.67 -19.03 10.68
C GLY A 137 6.67 -19.18 11.83
N CYS A 138 5.68 -18.29 11.95
CA CYS A 138 4.65 -18.38 12.99
C CYS A 138 3.73 -19.57 12.72
N LYS A 139 3.59 -20.46 13.71
CA LYS A 139 2.76 -21.67 13.62
C LYS A 139 1.32 -21.42 14.04
N ASN A 140 0.40 -22.23 13.51
CA ASN A 140 -1.01 -22.27 13.90
C ASN A 140 -1.70 -20.91 13.84
N ASP A 141 -1.38 -20.09 12.83
CA ASP A 141 -2.02 -18.78 12.65
C ASP A 141 -1.95 -17.89 13.90
N ASN A 142 -0.84 -17.96 14.64
CA ASN A 142 -0.63 -17.15 15.84
C ASN A 142 -0.48 -15.66 15.45
N VAL A 143 -1.58 -14.93 15.61
CA VAL A 143 -1.69 -13.49 15.29
C VAL A 143 -0.67 -12.66 16.07
N THR A 144 -0.45 -12.95 17.35
CA THR A 144 0.53 -12.23 18.18
C THR A 144 1.94 -12.37 17.63
N CYS A 145 2.35 -13.59 17.28
CA CYS A 145 3.64 -13.86 16.66
C CYS A 145 3.81 -13.07 15.36
N VAL A 146 2.79 -13.07 14.48
CA VAL A 146 2.85 -12.34 13.20
C VAL A 146 2.94 -10.84 13.41
N LEU A 147 2.21 -10.28 14.38
CA LEU A 147 2.29 -8.86 14.74
C LEU A 147 3.67 -8.47 15.25
N GLU A 148 4.24 -9.24 16.19
CA GLU A 148 5.58 -9.01 16.74
C GLU A 148 6.65 -9.09 15.64
N LYS A 149 6.56 -10.10 14.77
CA LYS A 149 7.48 -10.26 13.64
C LYS A 149 7.33 -9.13 12.61
N THR A 150 6.12 -8.71 12.30
CA THR A 150 5.88 -7.55 11.43
C THR A 150 6.53 -6.30 12.02
N PHE A 151 6.36 -6.06 13.32
CA PHE A 151 6.95 -4.90 13.98
C PHE A 151 8.48 -4.95 13.94
N GLN A 152 9.07 -6.11 14.24
CA GLN A 152 10.51 -6.35 14.12
C GLN A 152 11.00 -6.09 12.69
N GLN A 153 10.34 -6.65 11.68
CA GLN A 153 10.69 -6.46 10.27
C GLN A 153 10.61 -4.99 9.84
N ALA A 154 9.59 -4.26 10.29
CA ALA A 154 9.46 -2.85 10.03
C ALA A 154 10.57 -2.03 10.72
N GLN A 155 10.97 -2.39 11.95
CA GLN A 155 12.11 -1.76 12.61
C GLN A 155 13.41 -1.97 11.85
N ASN A 156 13.68 -3.21 11.41
CA ASN A 156 14.87 -3.56 10.64
C ASN A 156 14.90 -2.85 9.28
N TYR A 157 13.74 -2.74 8.61
CA TYR A 157 13.62 -1.95 7.38
C TYR A 157 13.94 -0.47 7.63
N ALA A 158 13.36 0.10 8.68
CA ALA A 158 13.53 1.51 9.02
C ALA A 158 14.94 1.87 9.49
N SER A 159 15.67 0.93 10.11
CA SER A 159 17.06 1.11 10.53
C SER A 159 18.06 0.97 9.37
N GLY A 160 17.62 0.47 8.20
CA GLY A 160 18.50 0.21 7.06
C GLY A 160 19.39 -1.01 7.27
N GLU A 161 18.92 -2.02 8.01
CA GLU A 161 19.65 -3.27 8.20
C GLU A 161 19.94 -3.96 6.87
N LYS A 162 21.21 -4.33 6.67
CA LYS A 162 21.69 -4.96 5.42
C LYS A 162 21.06 -6.32 5.13
N ASP A 163 20.60 -7.02 6.18
CA ASP A 163 20.02 -8.36 6.09
C ASP A 163 18.47 -8.34 6.02
N PHE A 164 17.87 -7.18 5.72
CA PHE A 164 16.44 -7.11 5.46
C PHE A 164 16.08 -7.91 4.19
N ASN A 165 15.61 -9.15 4.38
CA ASN A 165 15.28 -10.05 3.28
C ASN A 165 13.87 -9.88 2.70
N GLY A 166 13.04 -9.00 3.28
CA GLY A 166 11.70 -8.66 2.78
C GLY A 166 10.76 -9.85 2.58
N TYR A 167 9.78 -10.03 3.46
CA TYR A 167 8.72 -11.01 3.25
C TYR A 167 7.65 -10.46 2.30
N PRO A 168 7.01 -11.28 1.44
CA PRO A 168 5.84 -10.85 0.68
C PRO A 168 4.70 -10.29 1.55
N LEU A 169 4.68 -10.65 2.83
CA LEU A 169 3.75 -10.13 3.81
C LEU A 169 4.09 -8.68 4.25
N ASP A 170 5.37 -8.32 4.27
CA ASP A 170 5.87 -6.98 4.65
C ASP A 170 5.19 -5.90 3.79
N MET A 171 5.17 -6.12 2.46
CA MET A 171 4.53 -5.20 1.49
C MET A 171 3.00 -5.07 1.64
N HIS A 172 2.36 -5.91 2.46
CA HIS A 172 0.92 -5.86 2.70
C HIS A 172 0.55 -5.36 4.10
N ILE A 173 1.49 -5.37 5.05
CA ILE A 173 1.25 -5.01 6.45
C ILE A 173 2.00 -3.76 6.88
N PHE A 174 3.17 -3.46 6.29
CA PHE A 174 3.98 -2.29 6.69
C PHE A 174 3.17 -1.00 6.70
N PRO A 175 3.53 0.00 7.53
CA PRO A 175 2.75 1.22 7.71
C PRO A 175 2.30 1.85 6.40
N GLN A 176 1.01 2.20 6.30
CA GLN A 176 0.43 2.70 5.04
C GLN A 176 1.09 4.00 4.55
N ASN A 177 1.55 4.83 5.47
CA ASN A 177 2.26 6.07 5.15
C ASN A 177 3.67 5.84 4.57
N TRP A 178 4.17 4.60 4.52
CA TRP A 178 5.44 4.25 3.87
C TRP A 178 5.30 4.05 2.35
N TYR A 179 4.09 3.79 1.86
CA TYR A 179 3.79 3.54 0.43
C TYR A 179 3.61 4.83 -0.37
N VAL A 180 3.65 5.98 0.27
CA VAL A 180 3.26 7.25 -0.34
C VAL A 180 4.47 8.16 -0.42
N LYS A 181 5.22 8.05 -1.52
CA LYS A 181 6.27 8.99 -1.88
C LYS A 181 5.68 10.11 -2.74
N LEU A 182 4.82 10.93 -2.15
CA LEU A 182 4.22 12.05 -2.89
C LEU A 182 5.24 13.18 -3.16
N LEU A 183 6.21 13.43 -2.27
CA LEU A 183 6.97 14.70 -2.30
C LEU A 183 8.39 14.67 -1.72
N SER A 184 9.13 13.55 -1.66
CA SER A 184 10.53 13.59 -1.17
C SER A 184 11.54 14.15 -2.20
N GLY A 185 11.12 15.12 -3.01
CA GLY A 185 11.94 15.79 -4.03
C GLY A 185 11.37 17.13 -4.51
N LEU A 186 10.34 17.66 -3.85
CA LEU A 186 9.72 18.97 -4.17
C LEU A 186 9.59 19.89 -2.93
N VAL A 187 10.09 19.45 -1.78
CA VAL A 187 10.42 20.34 -0.65
C VAL A 187 11.91 20.59 -0.71
N LEU A 188 12.33 21.45 -1.63
CA LEU A 188 13.58 22.22 -1.67
C LEU A 188 13.60 22.97 -3.02
N ALA A 189 12.80 24.04 -3.07
CA ALA A 189 13.01 25.21 -3.92
C ALA A 189 12.44 26.41 -3.15
#